data_AF-A0A7V2E8Y7-F1
#
_entry.id   AF-A0A7V2E8Y7-F1
#
_cell.length_a   1.000
_cell.length_b   1.000
_cell.length_c   1.000
_cell.angle_alpha   90.00
_cell.angle_beta   90.00
_cell.angle_gamma   90.00
#
_symmetry.space_group_name_H-M   'P 1'
#
loop_
_entity.id
_entity.type
_entity.pdbx_description
1 polymer ?
#
loop_
_entity_poly.entity_id
_entity_poly.type
_entity_poly.pdbx_seq_one_letter_code
_entity_poly.pdbx_strand_id
1 'polypeptide(L)'
;MTTEPSDPTPTPQDQPPAACAKDPVPVVPPQPGAKRRLLTLLSAALGLGLFAIILGVVWYRSRSPLTPARLQHARELWQQHGPRDYNLQITIEGRMPGTYWIEVRQNRVTRAVQLHPDGRQTDMLLVTLSDGRTIRRDGYEWSVPGLFEWLERDLERDRKGNSGYTFARFDAYDGHLVEYLRSESSQHYRLRVQLIPVSEP
;
A
#
# COMPACT_ATOMS: atom_id res chain seq x y z
N MET A 1 38.24 11.28 14.63
CA MET A 1 39.48 11.73 13.97
C MET A 1 40.26 10.48 13.60
N THR A 2 40.12 10.03 12.35
CA THR A 2 40.79 8.83 11.86
C THR A 2 41.28 9.15 10.47
N THR A 3 42.60 9.27 10.37
CA THR A 3 43.41 9.65 9.22
C THR A 3 43.49 8.48 8.24
N GLU A 4 43.05 8.70 7.00
CA GLU A 4 43.17 7.75 5.90
C GLU A 4 44.43 8.10 5.07
N PRO A 5 45.27 7.10 4.69
CA PRO A 5 46.59 7.36 4.11
C PRO A 5 46.56 7.57 2.59
N SER A 6 47.37 8.53 2.14
CA SER A 6 47.63 8.89 0.74
C SER A 6 48.37 7.78 -0.01
N ASP A 7 47.84 7.38 -1.16
CA ASP A 7 48.47 6.46 -2.11
C ASP A 7 49.51 7.18 -3.00
N PRO A 8 50.66 6.55 -3.33
CA PRO A 8 51.73 7.17 -4.09
C PRO A 8 51.52 7.15 -5.61
N THR A 9 51.83 8.28 -6.24
CA THR A 9 51.88 8.50 -7.69
C THR A 9 52.87 7.55 -8.38
N PRO A 10 52.48 6.79 -9.41
CA PRO A 10 53.42 5.99 -10.19
C PRO A 10 54.24 6.84 -11.17
N THR A 11 55.54 6.52 -11.22
CA THR A 11 56.58 7.08 -12.07
C THR A 11 56.34 6.79 -13.56
N PRO A 12 56.66 7.71 -14.49
CA PRO A 12 56.54 7.49 -15.93
C PRO A 12 57.56 6.43 -16.42
N GLN A 13 57.07 5.34 -17.02
CA GLN A 13 57.91 4.39 -17.75
C GLN A 13 58.21 4.90 -19.15
N ASP A 14 59.50 4.90 -19.51
CA ASP A 14 60.04 5.10 -20.85
C ASP A 14 59.37 4.17 -21.87
N GLN A 15 58.65 4.77 -22.83
CA GLN A 15 58.14 4.08 -24.00
C GLN A 15 59.18 4.12 -25.14
N PRO A 16 59.59 2.96 -25.69
CA PRO A 16 60.49 2.89 -26.83
C PRO A 16 59.84 3.46 -28.11
N PRO A 17 60.65 3.96 -29.06
CA PRO A 17 60.17 4.63 -30.27
C PRO A 17 59.32 3.70 -31.15
N ALA A 18 58.16 4.22 -31.54
CA ALA A 18 57.16 3.58 -32.38
C ALA A 18 57.77 3.03 -33.68
N ALA A 19 57.77 1.71 -33.82
CA ALA A 19 57.86 1.07 -35.12
C ALA A 19 56.66 1.51 -35.96
N CYS A 20 56.92 1.94 -37.20
CA CYS A 20 55.90 2.25 -38.21
C CYS A 20 55.02 1.02 -38.48
N ALA A 21 53.98 0.85 -37.67
CA ALA A 21 52.88 -0.05 -37.94
C ALA A 21 52.06 0.59 -39.06
N LYS A 22 52.06 -0.06 -40.22
CA LYS A 22 51.20 0.26 -41.37
C LYS A 22 49.76 0.25 -40.86
N ASP A 23 49.12 1.41 -40.83
CA ASP A 23 47.77 1.55 -40.29
C ASP A 23 46.86 0.47 -40.89
N PRO A 24 46.27 -0.43 -40.07
CA PRO A 24 45.32 -1.40 -40.57
C PRO A 24 44.16 -0.60 -41.17
N VAL A 25 43.91 -0.82 -42.47
CA VAL A 25 42.78 -0.21 -43.19
C VAL A 25 41.54 -0.37 -42.30
N PRO A 26 40.89 0.72 -41.86
CA PRO A 26 39.79 0.63 -40.95
C PRO A 26 38.69 -0.19 -41.63
N VAL A 27 38.46 -1.39 -41.11
CA VAL A 27 37.32 -2.22 -41.52
C VAL A 27 36.08 -1.46 -41.09
N VAL A 28 35.49 -0.73 -42.02
CA VAL A 28 34.24 0.02 -41.78
C VAL A 28 33.17 -1.03 -41.47
N PRO A 29 32.65 -1.10 -40.24
CA PRO A 29 31.64 -2.08 -39.91
C PRO A 29 30.42 -1.83 -40.80
N PRO A 30 29.79 -2.87 -41.35
CA PRO A 30 28.62 -2.71 -42.20
C PRO A 30 27.57 -1.92 -41.43
N GLN A 31 27.24 -0.73 -41.93
CA GLN A 31 26.25 0.11 -41.27
C GLN A 31 24.92 -0.66 -41.20
N PRO A 32 24.34 -0.84 -40.01
CA PRO A 32 23.06 -1.52 -39.89
C PRO A 32 22.03 -0.74 -40.72
N GLY A 33 21.46 -1.42 -41.73
CA GLY A 33 20.55 -0.77 -42.68
C GLY A 33 19.43 -0.02 -41.98
N ALA A 34 19.13 1.20 -42.43
CA ALA A 34 18.18 2.13 -41.81
C ALA A 34 16.82 1.47 -41.45
N LYS A 35 16.38 0.47 -42.23
CA LYS A 35 15.16 -0.31 -41.99
C LYS A 35 15.18 -1.08 -40.66
N ARG A 36 16.32 -1.67 -40.26
CA ARG A 36 16.45 -2.38 -38.98
C ARG A 36 16.35 -1.42 -37.80
N ARG A 37 16.98 -0.24 -37.91
CA ARG A 37 16.88 0.82 -36.88
C ARG A 37 15.44 1.31 -36.73
N LEU A 38 14.73 1.54 -37.83
CA LEU A 38 13.32 1.94 -37.79
C LEU A 38 12.44 0.86 -37.14
N LEU A 39 12.62 -0.41 -37.50
CA LEU A 39 11.89 -1.52 -36.88
C LEU A 39 12.15 -1.62 -35.38
N THR A 40 13.41 -1.51 -34.94
CA THR A 40 13.73 -1.53 -33.51
C THR A 40 13.11 -0.36 -32.75
N LEU A 41 13.08 0.85 -33.34
CA LEU A 41 12.44 2.01 -32.73
C LEU A 41 10.92 1.86 -32.65
N LEU A 42 10.28 1.34 -33.70
CA LEU A 42 8.84 1.08 -33.71
C LEU A 42 8.47 0.00 -32.69
N SER A 43 9.23 -1.10 -32.60
CA SER A 43 9.00 -2.13 -31.59
C SER A 43 9.20 -1.61 -30.17
N ALA A 44 10.23 -0.78 -29.92
CA ALA A 44 10.46 -0.16 -28.62
C ALA A 44 9.32 0.80 -28.24
N ALA A 45 8.87 1.64 -29.19
CA ALA A 45 7.75 2.54 -28.98
C ALA A 45 6.45 1.79 -28.69
N LEU A 46 6.17 0.71 -29.42
CA LEU A 46 5.00 -0.14 -29.19
C LEU A 46 5.07 -0.84 -27.82
N GLY A 47 6.24 -1.37 -27.46
CA GLY A 47 6.47 -2.00 -26.16
C GLY A 47 6.25 -1.02 -24.99
N LEU A 48 6.77 0.21 -25.12
CA LEU A 48 6.58 1.25 -24.11
C LEU A 48 5.12 1.69 -24.01
N GLY A 49 4.43 1.83 -25.15
CA GLY A 49 3.01 2.15 -25.20
C GLY A 49 2.16 1.08 -24.50
N LEU A 50 2.42 -0.20 -24.78
CA LEU A 50 1.70 -1.31 -24.14
C LEU A 50 1.96 -1.35 -22.63
N PHE A 51 3.21 -1.15 -22.22
CA PHE A 51 3.59 -1.09 -20.80
C PHE A 51 2.87 0.05 -20.05
N ALA A 52 2.79 1.23 -20.64
CA ALA A 52 2.08 2.37 -20.06
C ALA A 52 0.56 2.08 -19.91
N ILE A 53 -0.05 1.43 -20.90
CA ILE A 53 -1.47 1.01 -20.84
C ILE A 53 -1.69 0.02 -19.71
N ILE A 54 -0.84 -1.00 -19.56
CA ILE A 54 -0.93 -1.99 -18.47
C ILE A 54 -0.84 -1.29 -17.12
N LEU A 55 0.12 -0.39 -16.93
CA LEU A 55 0.26 0.40 -15.70
C LEU A 55 -0.99 1.25 -15.43
N GLY A 56 -1.53 1.91 -16.46
CA GLY A 56 -2.75 2.71 -16.35
C GLY A 56 -3.96 1.89 -15.90
N VAL A 57 -4.14 0.68 -16.46
CA VAL A 57 -5.24 -0.22 -16.10
C VAL A 57 -5.09 -0.74 -14.67
N VAL A 58 -3.87 -1.15 -14.26
CA VAL A 58 -3.59 -1.60 -12.90
C VAL A 58 -3.87 -0.47 -11.89
N TRP A 59 -3.41 0.73 -12.21
CA TRP A 59 -3.63 1.91 -11.37
C TRP A 59 -5.12 2.28 -11.29
N TYR A 60 -5.85 2.26 -12.40
CA TYR A 60 -7.28 2.56 -12.42
C TYR A 60 -8.10 1.51 -11.64
N ARG A 61 -7.82 0.21 -11.83
CA ARG A 61 -8.49 -0.86 -11.07
C ARG A 61 -8.27 -0.74 -9.57
N SER A 62 -7.09 -0.26 -9.15
CA SER A 62 -6.80 -0.04 -7.73
C SER A 62 -7.73 1.00 -7.07
N ARG A 63 -8.30 1.91 -7.87
CA ARG A 63 -9.25 2.96 -7.45
C ARG A 63 -10.68 2.65 -7.90
N SER A 64 -11.14 1.44 -7.65
CA SER A 64 -12.54 1.12 -7.93
C SER A 64 -13.43 1.66 -6.79
N PRO A 65 -14.55 2.36 -7.09
CA PRO A 65 -15.46 2.86 -6.07
C PRO A 65 -15.98 1.71 -5.20
N LEU A 66 -16.30 2.01 -3.94
CA LEU A 66 -16.98 1.05 -3.08
C LEU A 66 -18.41 0.87 -3.60
N THR A 67 -18.80 -0.37 -3.87
CA THR A 67 -20.17 -0.73 -4.28
C THR A 67 -20.73 -1.79 -3.33
N PRO A 68 -22.07 -1.91 -3.20
CA PRO A 68 -22.68 -2.93 -2.35
C PRO A 68 -22.26 -4.36 -2.73
N ALA A 69 -22.23 -4.66 -4.03
CA ALA A 69 -21.82 -5.97 -4.53
C ALA A 69 -20.36 -6.31 -4.16
N ARG A 70 -19.46 -5.32 -4.21
CA ARG A 70 -18.06 -5.51 -3.87
C ARG A 70 -17.86 -5.72 -2.37
N LEU A 71 -18.60 -4.96 -1.54
CA LEU A 71 -18.59 -5.15 -0.08
C LEU A 71 -19.11 -6.54 0.29
N GLN A 72 -20.19 -6.98 -0.34
CA GLN A 72 -20.77 -8.31 -0.12
C GLN A 72 -19.81 -9.42 -0.54
N HIS A 73 -19.14 -9.29 -1.70
CA HIS A 73 -18.13 -10.26 -2.13
C HIS A 73 -16.94 -10.33 -1.15
N ALA A 74 -16.45 -9.19 -0.66
CA ALA A 74 -15.39 -9.15 0.34
C ALA A 74 -15.82 -9.83 1.66
N ARG A 75 -17.06 -9.62 2.09
CA ARG A 75 -17.66 -10.29 3.25
C ARG A 75 -17.71 -11.81 3.07
N GLU A 76 -18.07 -12.29 1.88
CA GLU A 76 -18.08 -13.72 1.55
C GLU A 76 -16.67 -14.34 1.59
N LEU A 77 -15.67 -13.67 1.02
CA LEU A 77 -14.27 -14.09 1.11
C LEU A 77 -13.80 -14.18 2.56
N TRP A 78 -14.19 -13.21 3.40
CA TRP A 78 -13.85 -13.20 4.81
C TRP A 78 -14.51 -14.32 5.59
N GLN A 79 -15.77 -14.64 5.29
CA GLN A 79 -16.44 -15.78 5.89
C GLN A 79 -15.79 -17.12 5.51
N GLN A 80 -15.20 -17.22 4.32
CA GLN A 80 -14.58 -18.45 3.81
C GLN A 80 -13.12 -18.61 4.26
N HIS A 81 -12.34 -17.53 4.23
CA HIS A 81 -10.88 -17.58 4.38
C HIS A 81 -10.34 -16.72 5.53
N GLY A 82 -11.19 -15.92 6.17
CA GLY A 82 -10.78 -15.04 7.26
C GLY A 82 -10.29 -15.83 8.49
N PRO A 83 -9.15 -15.46 9.10
CA PRO A 83 -8.69 -16.10 10.32
C PRO A 83 -9.64 -15.80 11.49
N ARG A 84 -9.80 -16.77 12.40
CA ARG A 84 -10.59 -16.59 13.64
C ARG A 84 -9.91 -15.67 14.65
N ASP A 85 -8.58 -15.77 14.70
CA ASP A 85 -7.71 -15.04 15.61
C ASP A 85 -6.74 -14.19 14.80
N TYR A 86 -6.74 -12.89 15.04
CA TYR A 86 -5.91 -11.95 14.30
C TYR A 86 -5.65 -10.70 15.13
N ASN A 87 -4.62 -9.97 14.74
CA ASN A 87 -4.43 -8.59 15.18
C ASN A 87 -4.66 -7.66 14.00
N LEU A 88 -5.21 -6.48 14.26
CA LEU A 88 -5.31 -5.41 13.27
C LEU A 88 -4.45 -4.24 13.72
N GLN A 89 -3.71 -3.68 12.77
CA GLN A 89 -3.16 -2.34 12.88
C GLN A 89 -3.96 -1.43 11.95
N ILE A 90 -4.68 -0.46 12.51
CA ILE A 90 -5.49 0.49 11.76
C ILE A 90 -4.81 1.85 11.84
N THR A 91 -4.45 2.43 10.70
CA THR A 91 -3.89 3.78 10.62
C THR A 91 -4.90 4.70 9.97
N ILE A 92 -5.33 5.73 10.69
CA ILE A 92 -6.23 6.77 10.19
C ILE A 92 -5.39 8.02 9.88
N GLU A 93 -5.54 8.57 8.68
CA GLU A 93 -5.00 9.85 8.23
C GLU A 93 -6.19 10.81 8.01
N GLY A 94 -6.02 12.11 8.31
CA GLY A 94 -7.05 13.14 8.10
C GLY A 94 -7.48 13.83 9.40
N ARG A 95 -8.79 13.88 9.66
CA ARG A 95 -9.39 14.67 10.76
C ARG A 95 -8.94 14.25 12.16
N MET A 96 -8.84 12.94 12.40
CA MET A 96 -8.41 12.37 13.68
C MET A 96 -7.33 11.33 13.40
N PRO A 97 -6.09 11.77 13.12
CA PRO A 97 -5.03 10.86 12.77
C PRO A 97 -4.63 10.03 14.00
N GLY A 98 -4.31 8.76 13.76
CA GLY A 98 -3.89 7.87 14.83
C GLY A 98 -3.68 6.44 14.34
N THR A 99 -2.91 5.69 15.12
CA THR A 99 -2.70 4.26 14.90
C THR A 99 -3.42 3.51 16.00
N TYR A 100 -4.16 2.48 15.64
CA TYR A 100 -4.94 1.65 16.55
C TYR A 100 -4.47 0.21 16.44
N TRP A 101 -4.33 -0.45 17.58
CA TRP A 101 -3.98 -1.86 17.67
C TRP A 101 -5.14 -2.65 18.27
N ILE A 102 -5.63 -3.61 17.53
CA ILE A 102 -6.81 -4.40 17.87
C ILE A 102 -6.38 -5.86 17.94
N GLU A 103 -6.74 -6.55 19.01
CA GLU A 103 -6.54 -8.00 19.16
C GLU A 103 -7.91 -8.66 19.15
N VAL A 104 -8.09 -9.61 18.22
CA VAL A 104 -9.31 -10.40 18.08
C VAL A 104 -8.99 -11.86 18.37
N ARG A 105 -9.70 -12.46 19.32
CA ARG A 105 -9.58 -13.87 19.69
C ARG A 105 -10.96 -14.48 19.75
N GLN A 106 -11.12 -15.66 19.18
CA GLN A 106 -12.38 -16.40 19.10
C GLN A 106 -13.51 -15.53 18.56
N ASN A 107 -13.21 -14.75 17.50
CA ASN A 107 -14.14 -13.77 16.89
C ASN A 107 -14.63 -12.66 17.84
N ARG A 108 -13.91 -12.36 18.92
CA ARG A 108 -14.22 -11.27 19.86
C ARG A 108 -13.03 -10.34 20.03
N VAL A 109 -13.28 -9.04 20.10
CA VAL A 109 -12.22 -8.07 20.38
C VAL A 109 -11.85 -8.16 21.85
N THR A 110 -10.63 -8.62 22.13
CA THR A 110 -10.11 -8.76 23.50
C THR A 110 -9.39 -7.50 23.96
N ARG A 111 -8.81 -6.75 23.01
CA ARG A 111 -8.08 -5.50 23.27
C ARG A 111 -8.24 -4.57 22.07
N ALA A 112 -8.46 -3.29 22.34
CA ALA A 112 -8.38 -2.23 21.33
C ALA A 112 -7.71 -1.02 21.98
N VAL A 113 -6.55 -0.62 21.47
CA VAL A 113 -5.79 0.51 22.00
C VAL A 113 -5.44 1.51 20.90
N GLN A 114 -5.54 2.79 21.22
CA GLN A 114 -4.96 3.86 20.40
C GLN A 114 -3.50 4.06 20.81
N LEU A 115 -2.59 4.00 19.84
CA LEU A 115 -1.17 4.28 19.99
C LEU A 115 -0.91 5.75 19.69
N HIS A 116 -0.41 6.48 20.69
CA HIS A 116 -0.04 7.89 20.55
C HIS A 116 1.42 8.04 20.06
N PRO A 117 1.77 9.15 19.38
CA PRO A 117 3.15 9.38 18.94
C PRO A 117 4.19 9.44 20.07
N ASP A 118 3.76 9.75 21.30
CA ASP A 118 4.61 9.78 22.49
C ASP A 118 4.77 8.41 23.18
N GLY A 119 4.25 7.35 22.57
CA GLY A 119 4.31 5.98 23.08
C GLY A 119 3.21 5.63 24.10
N ARG A 120 2.35 6.58 24.49
CA ARG A 120 1.20 6.27 25.36
C ARG A 120 0.19 5.41 24.62
N GLN A 121 -0.54 4.60 25.38
CA GLN A 121 -1.65 3.80 24.89
C GLN A 121 -2.94 4.20 25.61
N THR A 122 -4.03 4.36 24.86
CA THR A 122 -5.37 4.58 25.42
C THR A 122 -6.23 3.38 25.10
N ASP A 123 -6.75 2.71 26.14
CA ASP A 123 -7.72 1.62 25.97
C ASP A 123 -9.05 2.19 25.45
N MET A 124 -9.45 1.75 24.26
CA MET A 124 -10.66 2.20 23.59
C MET A 124 -11.90 1.44 24.05
N LEU A 125 -11.72 0.28 24.68
CA LEU A 125 -12.82 -0.50 25.21
C LEU A 125 -13.34 0.09 26.51
N LEU A 126 -12.54 0.91 27.21
CA LEU A 126 -12.94 1.57 28.45
C LEU A 126 -13.53 2.95 28.17
N VAL A 127 -14.78 3.14 28.55
CA VAL A 127 -15.47 4.44 28.44
C VAL A 127 -15.83 4.94 29.82
N THR A 128 -15.31 6.11 30.17
CA THR A 128 -15.66 6.81 31.41
C THR A 128 -16.93 7.63 31.19
N LEU A 129 -17.96 7.33 31.96
CA LEU A 129 -19.23 8.05 31.97
C LEU A 129 -19.10 9.37 32.75
N SER A 130 -20.10 10.25 32.59
CA SER A 130 -20.13 11.55 33.28
C SER A 130 -20.17 11.45 34.81
N ASP A 131 -20.61 10.31 35.36
CA ASP A 131 -20.62 10.01 36.80
C ASP A 131 -19.32 9.38 37.30
N GLY A 132 -18.29 9.27 36.45
CA GLY A 132 -16.99 8.70 36.78
C GLY A 132 -16.92 7.17 36.72
N ARG A 133 -18.03 6.46 36.44
CA ARG A 133 -17.99 5.00 36.24
C ARG A 133 -17.33 4.67 34.90
N THR A 134 -16.56 3.58 34.87
CA THR A 134 -15.99 3.04 33.63
C THR A 134 -16.78 1.81 33.19
N ILE A 135 -17.26 1.82 31.95
CA ILE A 135 -17.89 0.67 31.30
C ILE A 135 -16.97 0.10 30.22
N ARG A 136 -17.00 -1.22 30.03
CA ARG A 136 -16.24 -1.90 28.98
C ARG A 136 -17.16 -2.19 27.78
N ARG A 137 -16.79 -1.67 26.61
CA ARG A 137 -17.42 -2.01 25.31
C ARG A 137 -16.88 -3.35 24.82
N ASP A 138 -17.67 -4.03 24.00
CA ASP A 138 -17.25 -5.25 23.31
C ASP A 138 -16.23 -4.98 22.21
N GLY A 139 -16.18 -3.75 21.68
CA GLY A 139 -15.25 -3.30 20.65
C GLY A 139 -15.54 -3.89 19.28
N TYR A 140 -16.71 -4.46 19.06
CA TYR A 140 -17.05 -5.16 17.82
C TYR A 140 -16.85 -4.28 16.57
N GLU A 141 -17.08 -2.96 16.69
CA GLU A 141 -16.87 -1.98 15.61
C GLU A 141 -15.42 -1.92 15.09
N TRP A 142 -14.45 -2.40 15.87
CA TRP A 142 -13.03 -2.44 15.52
C TRP A 142 -12.59 -3.76 14.88
N SER A 143 -13.47 -4.76 14.82
CA SER A 143 -13.21 -6.04 14.14
C SER A 143 -13.43 -5.94 12.62
N VAL A 144 -12.93 -6.91 11.84
CA VAL A 144 -13.19 -6.92 10.37
C VAL A 144 -14.70 -6.97 10.05
N PRO A 145 -15.53 -7.82 10.69
CA PRO A 145 -16.98 -7.76 10.52
C PRO A 145 -17.60 -6.39 10.87
N GLY A 146 -17.16 -5.78 11.98
CA GLY A 146 -17.62 -4.45 12.38
C GLY A 146 -17.25 -3.35 11.37
N LEU A 147 -16.06 -3.45 10.76
CA LEU A 147 -15.65 -2.57 9.67
C LEU A 147 -16.55 -2.74 8.44
N PHE A 148 -16.98 -3.96 8.08
CA PHE A 148 -17.94 -4.15 6.99
C PHE A 148 -19.28 -3.46 7.26
N GLU A 149 -19.81 -3.57 8.48
CA GLU A 149 -21.06 -2.88 8.85
C GLU A 149 -20.90 -1.36 8.83
N TRP A 150 -19.73 -0.86 9.23
CA TRP A 150 -19.42 0.55 9.14
C TRP A 150 -19.41 1.04 7.67
N LEU A 151 -18.76 0.30 6.76
CA LEU A 151 -18.77 0.59 5.32
C LEU A 151 -20.17 0.55 4.71
N GLU A 152 -21.01 -0.39 5.15
CA GLU A 152 -22.41 -0.50 4.70
C GLU A 152 -23.23 0.72 5.11
N ARG A 153 -23.06 1.22 6.35
CA ARG A 153 -23.70 2.46 6.82
C ARG A 153 -23.23 3.67 6.02
N ASP A 154 -21.96 3.72 5.63
CA ASP A 154 -21.42 4.79 4.79
C ASP A 154 -21.99 4.73 3.36
N LEU A 155 -22.12 3.54 2.75
CA LEU A 155 -22.81 3.36 1.47
C LEU A 155 -24.27 3.81 1.53
N GLU A 156 -24.98 3.47 2.61
CA GLU A 156 -26.36 3.89 2.81
C GLU A 156 -26.49 5.41 3.01
N ARG A 157 -25.50 6.04 3.67
CA ARG A 157 -25.42 7.50 3.76
C ARG A 157 -25.23 8.13 2.38
N ASP A 158 -24.38 7.56 1.54
CA ASP A 158 -24.10 8.07 0.19
C ASP A 158 -25.34 7.98 -0.72
N ARG A 159 -26.12 6.90 -0.60
CA ARG A 159 -27.41 6.74 -1.31
C ARG A 159 -28.44 7.81 -0.96
N LYS A 160 -28.43 8.33 0.27
CA LYS A 160 -29.36 9.36 0.76
C LYS A 160 -29.03 10.79 0.31
N GLY A 161 -28.08 10.95 -0.61
CA GLY A 161 -27.73 12.25 -1.19
C GLY A 161 -26.61 13.00 -0.48
N ASN A 162 -25.94 12.37 0.50
CA ASN A 162 -24.66 12.87 0.96
C ASN A 162 -23.61 12.48 -0.09
N SER A 163 -23.29 13.42 -0.99
CA SER A 163 -22.37 13.22 -2.11
C SER A 163 -20.91 13.17 -1.64
N GLY A 164 -20.57 12.13 -0.89
CA GLY A 164 -19.20 11.72 -0.64
C GLY A 164 -18.71 10.80 -1.76
N TYR A 165 -17.41 10.87 -2.06
CA TYR A 165 -16.78 9.85 -2.88
C TYR A 165 -16.08 8.83 -1.98
N THR A 166 -16.47 7.57 -2.15
CA THR A 166 -16.05 6.48 -1.27
C THR A 166 -15.33 5.40 -2.08
N PHE A 167 -14.11 5.10 -1.67
CA PHE A 167 -13.31 3.99 -2.18
C PHE A 167 -12.98 3.03 -1.07
N ALA A 168 -12.98 1.74 -1.40
CA ALA A 168 -12.39 0.71 -0.57
C ALA A 168 -11.57 -0.23 -1.44
N ARG A 169 -10.49 -0.75 -0.86
CA ARG A 169 -9.71 -1.85 -1.38
C ARG A 169 -9.73 -2.96 -0.35
N PHE A 170 -10.13 -4.14 -0.81
CA PHE A 170 -10.14 -5.36 -0.02
C PHE A 170 -8.99 -6.24 -0.47
N ASP A 171 -8.51 -7.09 0.43
CA ASP A 171 -7.57 -8.14 0.09
C ASP A 171 -8.25 -9.18 -0.81
N ALA A 172 -7.51 -9.71 -1.79
CA ALA A 172 -8.07 -10.61 -2.79
C ALA A 172 -8.22 -12.05 -2.28
N TYR A 173 -7.54 -12.41 -1.20
CA TYR A 173 -7.55 -13.76 -0.63
C TYR A 173 -8.63 -13.90 0.43
N ASP A 174 -8.58 -13.08 1.48
CA ASP A 174 -9.50 -13.18 2.62
C ASP A 174 -10.58 -12.09 2.64
N GLY A 175 -10.55 -11.10 1.75
CA GLY A 175 -11.56 -10.04 1.70
C GLY A 175 -11.48 -9.00 2.83
N HIS A 176 -10.47 -9.00 3.72
CA HIS A 176 -10.36 -7.94 4.72
C HIS A 176 -10.17 -6.57 4.07
N LEU A 177 -10.66 -5.52 4.72
CA LEU A 177 -10.41 -4.14 4.28
C LEU A 177 -8.92 -3.86 4.38
N VAL A 178 -8.29 -3.35 3.31
CA VAL A 178 -6.87 -2.94 3.32
C VAL A 178 -6.74 -1.42 3.32
N GLU A 179 -7.57 -0.75 2.52
CA GLU A 179 -7.57 0.70 2.42
C GLU A 179 -8.98 1.21 2.17
N TYR A 180 -9.33 2.29 2.85
CA TYR A 180 -10.56 3.03 2.68
C TYR A 180 -10.23 4.51 2.52
N LEU A 181 -10.82 5.15 1.53
CA LEU A 181 -10.68 6.58 1.31
C LEU A 181 -12.07 7.16 1.15
N ARG A 182 -12.40 8.13 2.00
CA ARG A 182 -13.64 8.89 1.88
C ARG A 182 -13.31 10.37 1.74
N SER A 183 -13.99 11.00 0.79
CA SER A 183 -13.94 12.43 0.55
C SER A 183 -15.33 13.00 0.76
N GLU A 184 -15.53 13.75 1.83
CA GLU A 184 -16.70 14.60 2.05
C GLU A 184 -16.31 16.07 1.78
N SER A 185 -17.28 16.94 1.52
CA SER A 185 -17.11 18.32 0.99
C SER A 185 -16.03 19.21 1.63
N SER A 186 -15.59 18.88 2.85
CA SER A 186 -14.48 19.58 3.54
C SER A 186 -13.48 18.64 4.21
N GLN A 187 -13.66 17.33 4.09
CA GLN A 187 -12.90 16.34 4.87
C GLN A 187 -12.51 15.16 4.02
N HIS A 188 -11.20 14.92 3.94
CA HIS A 188 -10.63 13.69 3.43
C HIS A 188 -10.11 12.90 4.61
N TYR A 189 -10.50 11.63 4.70
CA TYR A 189 -9.83 10.71 5.60
C TYR A 189 -9.52 9.41 4.88
N ARG A 190 -8.33 8.89 5.20
CA ARG A 190 -7.84 7.62 4.69
C ARG A 190 -7.66 6.70 5.88
N LEU A 191 -8.20 5.51 5.78
CA LEU A 191 -8.05 4.44 6.76
C LEU A 191 -7.29 3.31 6.07
N ARG A 192 -6.16 2.91 6.63
CA ARG A 192 -5.39 1.73 6.21
C ARG A 192 -5.49 0.68 7.30
N VAL A 193 -5.72 -0.55 6.89
CA VAL A 193 -5.86 -1.68 7.81
C VAL A 193 -4.84 -2.72 7.38
N GLN A 194 -4.04 -3.15 8.33
CA GLN A 194 -3.11 -4.25 8.17
C GLN A 194 -3.54 -5.38 9.10
N LEU A 195 -3.88 -6.51 8.50
CA LEU A 195 -4.14 -7.74 9.22
C LEU A 195 -2.83 -8.47 9.50
N ILE A 196 -2.64 -8.86 10.75
CA ILE A 196 -1.48 -9.62 11.21
C ILE A 196 -2.02 -10.95 11.77
N PRO A 197 -1.86 -12.07 11.04
CA PRO A 197 -2.32 -13.36 11.53
C PRO A 197 -1.57 -13.73 12.80
N VAL A 198 -2.27 -14.31 13.76
CA VAL A 198 -1.65 -14.88 14.95
C VAL A 198 -1.23 -16.29 14.59
N SER A 199 0.06 -16.59 14.63
CA SER A 199 0.53 -17.97 14.50
C SER A 199 -0.11 -18.80 15.61
N GLU A 200 -0.81 -19.87 15.25
CA GLU A 200 -1.25 -20.85 16.24
C GLU A 200 0.00 -21.41 16.94
N PRO A 201 0.04 -21.44 18.28
CA PRO A 201 1.16 -22.01 19.03
C PRO A 201 1.26 -23.53 18.88
#